data_AF-Q2UC45-F1
#
_entry.id   AF-Q2UC45-F1
#
_cell.length_a   1.000
_cell.length_b   1.000
_cell.length_c   1.000
_cell.angle_alpha   90.00
_cell.angle_beta   90.00
_cell.angle_gamma   90.00
#
_symmetry.space_group_name_H-M   'P 1'
#
loop_
_entity.id
_entity.type
_entity.pdbx_description
1 polymer ?
#
loop_
_entity_poly.entity_id
_entity_poly.type
_entity_poly.pdbx_seq_one_letter_code
_entity_poly.pdbx_strand_id
1 'polypeptide(L)'
;MWLQLRFLRSCSLLLLINLVVICGFADGSLKGELNAVNSNHNERSEPPQTRATWDQHSLMINDERIMIFSGEFHPFRLPVPGLWLDVFQKIKSMGFNGVSFYTDWGLLEGNPGNVMVGDNGINNDTDIWNLDEFFVAASEAGIYLIARPGPYINAETSAGGIPGWVLRIKGAIRSMSPDYATIVHHQRISSL
;
A
#
# COMPACT_ATOMS: atom_id res chain seq x y z
N MET A 1 25.14 -59.05 -4.39
CA MET A 1 24.22 -58.36 -3.47
C MET A 1 24.35 -56.86 -3.76
N TRP A 2 23.52 -56.40 -4.71
CA TRP A 2 23.17 -55.02 -5.08
C TRP A 2 24.27 -53.94 -5.01
N LEU A 3 25.11 -53.84 -6.05
CA LEU A 3 25.09 -52.90 -7.22
C LEU A 3 25.55 -51.47 -6.86
N GLN A 4 26.81 -51.08 -7.16
CA GLN A 4 27.36 -50.61 -8.46
C GLN A 4 27.05 -49.12 -8.73
N LEU A 5 28.03 -48.20 -8.68
CA LEU A 5 29.10 -47.89 -9.66
C LEU A 5 28.71 -46.81 -10.69
N ARG A 6 29.66 -45.87 -10.86
CA ARG A 6 30.05 -45.11 -12.06
C ARG A 6 29.37 -43.75 -12.31
N PHE A 7 30.15 -42.66 -12.39
CA PHE A 7 31.04 -42.23 -13.48
C PHE A 7 30.31 -41.74 -14.75
N LEU A 8 30.56 -40.46 -15.08
CA LEU A 8 30.54 -39.79 -16.39
C LEU A 8 29.23 -39.73 -17.22
N ARG A 9 28.80 -38.49 -17.51
CA ARG A 9 28.36 -37.92 -18.80
C ARG A 9 27.73 -36.55 -18.53
N SER A 10 28.37 -35.43 -18.89
CA SER A 10 28.29 -34.75 -20.20
C SER A 10 26.87 -34.46 -20.68
N CYS A 11 26.64 -33.17 -20.94
CA CYS A 11 25.66 -32.59 -21.88
C CYS A 11 24.17 -32.71 -21.58
N SER A 12 23.49 -31.61 -21.92
CA SER A 12 22.06 -31.49 -22.22
C SER A 12 21.12 -31.38 -21.02
N LEU A 13 20.87 -30.14 -20.57
CA LEU A 13 19.52 -29.56 -20.56
C LEU A 13 19.58 -28.06 -20.20
N LEU A 14 20.06 -27.26 -21.14
CA LEU A 14 19.79 -25.82 -21.22
C LEU A 14 18.86 -25.68 -22.42
N LEU A 15 17.56 -25.59 -22.19
CA LEU A 15 16.58 -25.28 -23.23
C LEU A 15 15.31 -24.68 -22.61
N LEU A 16 14.69 -23.80 -23.40
CA LEU A 16 13.37 -23.14 -23.24
C LEU A 16 13.45 -21.78 -22.51
N ILE A 17 13.93 -20.73 -23.21
CA ILE A 17 13.24 -19.87 -24.21
C ILE A 17 12.39 -18.78 -23.54
N ASN A 18 12.87 -17.53 -23.63
CA ASN A 18 12.04 -16.35 -23.86
C ASN A 18 12.86 -15.34 -24.65
N LEU A 19 12.74 -15.40 -25.98
CA LEU A 19 13.17 -14.37 -26.91
C LEU A 19 11.98 -14.05 -27.80
N VAL A 20 11.37 -12.88 -27.66
CA VAL A 20 10.87 -12.08 -28.78
C VAL A 20 10.99 -10.61 -28.37
N VAL A 21 12.10 -9.99 -28.78
CA VAL A 21 12.19 -8.54 -29.01
C VAL A 21 11.94 -8.36 -30.50
N ILE A 22 10.90 -7.62 -30.88
CA ILE A 22 10.75 -7.14 -32.26
C ILE A 22 10.89 -5.63 -32.22
N CYS A 23 12.05 -5.19 -32.70
CA CYS A 23 12.30 -3.84 -33.17
C CYS A 23 11.92 -3.81 -34.66
N GLY A 24 11.04 -2.89 -35.05
CA GLY A 24 10.70 -2.63 -36.45
C GLY A 24 10.93 -1.16 -36.75
N PHE A 25 12.02 -0.85 -37.45
CA PHE A 25 12.19 0.41 -38.17
C PHE A 25 11.62 0.24 -39.58
N ALA A 26 10.76 1.17 -40.01
CA ALA A 26 10.54 1.49 -41.41
C ALA A 26 10.21 2.99 -41.53
N ASP A 27 11.07 3.70 -42.24
CA ASP A 27 10.96 5.12 -42.60
C ASP A 27 9.67 5.42 -43.37
N GLY A 28 9.02 6.53 -43.03
CA GLY A 28 7.86 7.06 -43.74
C GLY A 28 7.55 8.48 -43.26
N SER A 29 8.02 9.46 -44.03
CA SER A 29 7.69 10.89 -43.92
C SER A 29 6.20 11.14 -43.64
N LEU A 30 5.88 11.76 -42.49
CA LEU A 30 4.58 12.37 -42.23
C LEU A 30 4.77 13.82 -41.81
N LYS A 31 4.59 14.72 -42.79
CA LYS A 31 4.04 16.05 -42.51
C LYS A 31 2.60 15.83 -42.02
N GLY A 32 2.30 16.29 -40.81
CA GLY A 32 0.94 16.24 -40.26
C GLY A 32 0.86 17.23 -39.10
N GLU A 33 -0.08 18.16 -39.23
CA GLU A 33 -0.28 19.35 -38.41
C GLU A 33 -0.46 19.05 -36.91
N LEU A 34 -0.03 20.00 -36.07
CA LEU A 34 -0.39 20.11 -34.66
C LEU A 34 -1.91 20.25 -34.53
N ASN A 35 -2.60 19.12 -34.41
CA ASN A 35 -4.00 19.11 -34.01
C ASN A 35 -4.07 19.14 -32.48
N ALA A 36 -4.77 20.16 -31.98
CA ALA A 36 -5.06 20.34 -30.57
C ALA A 36 -5.55 19.02 -29.94
N VAL A 37 -4.84 18.56 -28.90
CA VAL A 37 -5.30 17.47 -28.05
C VAL A 37 -6.56 17.96 -27.33
N ASN A 38 -7.73 17.59 -27.87
CA ASN A 38 -8.95 17.55 -27.11
C ASN A 38 -8.77 16.43 -26.07
N SER A 39 -8.53 16.80 -24.82
CA SER A 39 -8.53 15.89 -23.68
C SER A 39 -9.96 15.42 -23.41
N ASN A 40 -10.50 14.57 -24.29
CA ASN A 40 -11.60 13.70 -23.95
C ASN A 40 -11.05 12.66 -22.98
N HIS A 41 -11.11 12.94 -21.68
CA HIS A 41 -10.90 11.95 -20.63
C HIS A 41 -12.03 10.92 -20.65
N ASN A 42 -12.00 10.04 -21.65
CA ASN A 42 -12.59 8.71 -21.58
C ASN A 42 -11.44 7.72 -21.30
N GLU A 43 -10.81 7.87 -20.13
CA GLU A 43 -10.00 6.80 -19.59
C GLU A 43 -10.95 5.71 -19.10
N ARG A 44 -10.92 4.61 -19.83
CA ARG A 44 -11.68 3.39 -19.59
C ARG A 44 -11.34 2.90 -18.18
N SER A 45 -12.25 3.09 -17.23
CA SER A 45 -12.10 2.52 -15.89
C SER A 45 -11.91 1.02 -16.01
N GLU A 46 -10.77 0.51 -15.52
CA GLU A 46 -10.60 -0.92 -15.29
C GLU A 46 -11.85 -1.48 -14.60
N PRO A 47 -12.30 -2.71 -14.93
CA PRO A 47 -13.47 -3.27 -14.30
C PRO A 47 -13.28 -3.22 -12.78
N PRO A 48 -14.34 -2.91 -12.00
CA PRO A 48 -14.25 -2.90 -10.55
C PRO A 48 -13.62 -4.21 -10.08
N GLN A 49 -12.62 -4.13 -9.19
CA GLN A 49 -12.01 -5.31 -8.59
C GLN A 49 -13.11 -6.22 -8.03
N THR A 50 -12.94 -7.54 -8.17
CA THR A 50 -13.95 -8.53 -7.76
C THR A 50 -13.65 -9.19 -6.42
N ARG A 51 -12.53 -8.84 -5.77
CA ARG A 51 -12.07 -9.51 -4.55
C ARG A 51 -12.84 -9.07 -3.31
N ALA A 52 -13.23 -7.80 -3.22
CA ALA A 52 -14.02 -7.26 -2.12
C ALA A 52 -15.25 -6.54 -2.68
N THR A 53 -16.41 -7.16 -2.52
CA THR A 53 -17.71 -6.66 -3.00
C THR A 53 -18.70 -6.58 -1.84
N TRP A 54 -19.89 -6.04 -2.08
CA TRP A 54 -20.92 -5.93 -1.05
C TRP A 54 -22.32 -5.93 -1.67
N ASP A 55 -23.32 -6.25 -0.85
CA ASP A 55 -24.71 -6.02 -1.16
C ASP A 55 -25.44 -5.44 0.07
N GLN A 56 -26.77 -5.38 0.01
CA GLN A 56 -27.60 -4.88 1.12
C GLN A 56 -27.48 -5.69 2.42
N HIS A 57 -26.86 -6.87 2.41
CA HIS A 57 -26.79 -7.77 3.56
C HIS A 57 -25.40 -7.81 4.18
N SER A 58 -24.34 -7.88 3.36
CA SER A 58 -22.99 -8.05 3.88
C SER A 58 -21.90 -7.62 2.90
N LEU A 59 -20.69 -7.52 3.44
CA LEU A 59 -19.47 -7.61 2.63
C LEU A 59 -19.28 -9.03 2.12
N MET A 60 -18.58 -9.16 1.00
CA MET A 60 -18.14 -10.42 0.42
C MET A 60 -16.66 -10.32 0.07
N ILE A 61 -15.88 -11.34 0.45
CA ILE A 61 -14.47 -11.46 0.08
C ILE A 61 -14.30 -12.75 -0.72
N ASN A 62 -13.83 -12.64 -1.95
CA ASN A 62 -13.76 -13.73 -2.92
C ASN A 62 -15.13 -14.46 -3.06
N ASP A 63 -16.20 -13.69 -3.25
CA ASP A 63 -17.59 -14.15 -3.35
C ASP A 63 -18.17 -14.89 -2.12
N GLU A 64 -17.43 -14.94 -1.02
CA GLU A 64 -17.90 -15.48 0.26
C GLU A 64 -18.40 -14.37 1.18
N ARG A 65 -19.64 -14.50 1.68
CA ARG A 65 -20.22 -13.55 2.63
C ARG A 65 -19.48 -13.59 3.95
N ILE A 66 -19.10 -12.42 4.45
CA ILE A 66 -18.39 -12.28 5.71
C ILE A 66 -19.02 -11.17 6.57
N MET A 67 -19.20 -11.47 7.85
CA MET A 67 -19.43 -10.45 8.87
C MET A 67 -18.06 -9.96 9.35
N ILE A 68 -17.68 -8.73 8.99
CA ILE A 68 -16.45 -8.14 9.51
C ILE A 68 -16.67 -7.72 10.95
N PHE A 69 -15.97 -8.36 11.86
CA PHE A 69 -15.90 -7.98 13.27
C PHE A 69 -14.47 -7.55 13.58
N SER A 70 -14.30 -6.23 13.73
CA SER A 70 -12.98 -5.59 13.75
C SER A 70 -12.66 -4.93 15.09
N GLY A 71 -11.40 -5.06 15.51
CA GLY A 71 -10.81 -4.30 16.62
C GLY A 71 -10.03 -3.11 16.10
N GLU A 72 -9.66 -2.18 16.99
CA GLU A 72 -8.80 -1.04 16.65
C GLU A 72 -7.39 -1.27 17.19
N PHE A 73 -6.37 -1.08 16.36
CA PHE A 73 -4.98 -1.16 16.79
C PHE A 73 -4.12 -0.11 16.07
N HIS A 74 -3.36 0.69 16.82
CA HIS A 74 -2.52 1.75 16.28
C HIS A 74 -1.04 1.33 16.34
N PRO A 75 -0.41 0.94 15.22
CA PRO A 75 0.97 0.47 15.24
C PRO A 75 1.94 1.49 15.83
N PHE A 76 1.72 2.78 15.55
CA PHE A 76 2.54 3.86 16.10
C PHE A 76 2.46 4.03 17.63
N ARG A 77 1.49 3.39 18.31
CA ARG A 77 1.41 3.35 19.79
C ARG A 77 2.12 2.15 20.40
N LEU A 78 2.54 1.18 19.59
CA LEU A 78 3.36 0.05 20.00
C LEU A 78 4.56 -0.05 19.03
N PRO A 79 5.60 0.78 19.20
CA PRO A 79 6.76 0.84 18.30
C PRO A 79 7.73 -0.33 18.52
N VAL A 80 7.19 -1.55 18.52
CA VAL A 80 7.93 -2.81 18.64
C VAL A 80 7.34 -3.78 17.61
N PRO A 81 7.81 -3.73 16.35
CA PRO A 81 7.25 -4.49 15.23
C PRO A 81 7.06 -5.99 15.52
N GLY A 82 8.05 -6.62 16.17
CA GLY A 82 8.00 -8.02 16.59
C GLY A 82 6.90 -8.40 17.60
N LEU A 83 6.18 -7.43 18.18
CA LEU A 83 5.03 -7.68 19.07
C LEU A 83 3.67 -7.57 18.37
N TRP A 84 3.60 -7.12 17.12
CA TRP A 84 2.33 -6.95 16.43
C TRP A 84 1.61 -8.27 16.16
N LEU A 85 2.35 -9.35 15.87
CA LEU A 85 1.78 -10.69 15.70
C LEU A 85 1.10 -11.19 16.99
N ASP A 86 1.69 -10.96 18.15
CA ASP A 86 1.10 -11.31 19.46
C ASP A 86 -0.24 -10.57 19.67
N VAL A 87 -0.31 -9.29 19.31
CA VAL A 87 -1.57 -8.51 19.37
C VAL A 87 -2.61 -9.09 18.41
N PHE A 88 -2.25 -9.39 17.17
CA PHE A 88 -3.19 -9.97 16.20
C PHE A 88 -3.68 -11.36 16.61
N GLN A 89 -2.83 -12.21 17.18
CA GLN A 89 -3.22 -13.52 17.71
C GLN A 89 -4.24 -13.38 18.85
N LYS A 90 -4.05 -12.41 19.75
CA LYS A 90 -5.02 -12.11 20.82
C LYS A 90 -6.35 -11.65 20.23
N ILE A 91 -6.34 -10.73 19.26
CA ILE A 91 -7.55 -10.27 18.57
C ILE A 91 -8.27 -11.45 17.88
N LYS A 92 -7.54 -12.27 17.13
CA LYS A 92 -8.06 -13.47 16.47
C LYS A 92 -8.69 -14.45 17.47
N SER A 93 -8.07 -14.64 18.64
CA SER A 93 -8.58 -15.54 19.69
C SER A 93 -9.93 -15.12 20.26
N MET A 94 -10.28 -13.82 20.18
CA MET A 94 -11.59 -13.30 20.58
C MET A 94 -12.68 -13.51 19.51
N GLY A 95 -12.35 -14.15 18.38
CA GLY A 95 -13.27 -14.39 17.27
C GLY A 95 -13.33 -13.27 16.23
N PHE A 96 -12.45 -12.27 16.34
CA PHE A 96 -12.38 -11.16 15.40
C PHE A 96 -11.68 -11.60 14.11
N ASN A 97 -12.07 -10.99 13.00
CA ASN A 97 -11.49 -11.26 11.69
C ASN A 97 -10.96 -10.00 11.00
N GLY A 98 -11.11 -8.83 11.65
CA GLY A 98 -10.60 -7.56 11.16
C GLY A 98 -9.81 -6.78 12.21
N VAL A 99 -8.89 -5.95 11.74
CA VAL A 99 -8.30 -4.86 12.52
C VAL A 99 -8.35 -3.58 11.71
N SER A 100 -8.83 -2.50 12.32
CA SER A 100 -8.71 -1.16 11.79
C SER A 100 -7.52 -0.47 12.42
N PHE A 101 -6.78 0.30 11.61
CA PHE A 101 -5.60 1.01 12.06
C PHE A 101 -5.52 2.40 11.43
N TYR A 102 -4.93 3.34 12.18
CA TYR A 102 -4.52 4.65 11.69
C TYR A 102 -3.03 4.66 11.34
N THR A 103 -2.64 5.54 10.42
CA THR A 103 -1.27 6.05 10.31
C THR A 103 -1.24 7.50 10.77
N ASP A 104 -0.18 7.91 11.46
CA ASP A 104 -0.05 9.28 11.96
C ASP A 104 0.90 10.08 11.06
N TRP A 105 0.32 10.99 10.26
CA TRP A 105 1.08 11.83 9.35
C TRP A 105 2.09 12.73 10.08
N GLY A 106 1.78 13.19 11.30
CA GLY A 106 2.69 13.98 12.13
C GLY A 106 3.98 13.25 12.49
N LEU A 107 3.92 11.92 12.64
CA LEU A 107 5.10 11.07 12.88
C LEU A 107 5.85 10.76 11.59
N LEU A 108 5.13 10.51 10.50
CA LEU A 108 5.73 10.11 9.23
C LEU A 108 6.38 11.28 8.48
N GLU A 109 5.86 12.50 8.59
CA GLU A 109 6.37 13.67 7.86
C GLU A 109 6.54 14.88 8.80
N GLY A 110 7.39 14.70 9.82
CA GLY A 110 7.73 15.78 10.74
C GLY A 110 8.38 16.99 10.06
N ASN A 111 9.12 16.75 8.98
CA ASN A 111 9.70 17.77 8.10
C ASN A 111 9.01 17.74 6.73
N PRO A 112 8.52 18.88 6.20
CA PRO A 112 7.81 18.90 4.91
C PRO A 112 8.65 18.29 3.78
N GLY A 113 8.07 17.35 3.03
CA GLY A 113 8.71 16.65 1.92
C GLY A 113 9.66 15.51 2.33
N ASN A 114 9.84 15.23 3.63
CA ASN A 114 10.65 14.11 4.11
C ASN A 114 9.78 13.10 4.85
N VAL A 115 9.29 12.12 4.09
CA VAL A 115 8.43 11.04 4.59
C VAL A 115 9.30 9.88 5.10
N MET A 116 9.15 9.54 6.38
CA MET A 116 9.85 8.44 7.05
C MET A 116 9.13 7.11 6.81
N VAL A 117 9.09 6.66 5.56
CA VAL A 117 8.52 5.37 5.18
C VAL A 117 9.44 4.68 4.15
N GLY A 118 10.01 3.55 4.53
CA GLY A 118 10.33 2.40 3.67
C GLY A 118 11.33 2.49 2.51
N ASP A 119 11.50 3.61 1.79
CA ASP A 119 12.16 3.52 0.47
C ASP A 119 13.10 4.69 0.09
N ASN A 120 13.42 5.57 1.04
CA ASN A 120 14.27 6.75 0.74
C ASN A 120 15.78 6.46 0.82
N GLY A 121 16.18 5.19 0.97
CA GLY A 121 17.58 4.79 1.06
C GLY A 121 18.37 5.34 2.28
N ILE A 122 17.70 5.99 3.24
CA ILE A 122 18.34 6.58 4.43
C ILE A 122 17.98 5.83 5.72
N ASN A 123 16.89 5.08 5.78
CA ASN A 123 16.50 4.35 6.99
C ASN A 123 16.18 2.89 6.64
N ASN A 124 17.19 2.07 6.91
CA ASN A 124 17.18 0.63 7.10
C ASN A 124 15.88 0.03 7.68
N ASP A 125 15.69 -1.25 7.40
CA ASP A 125 14.69 -2.26 7.82
C ASP A 125 14.35 -2.35 9.34
N THR A 126 14.50 -1.26 10.08
CA THR A 126 14.38 -1.12 11.53
C THR A 126 13.62 0.15 11.94
N ASP A 127 13.06 0.91 11.00
CA ASP A 127 12.23 2.05 11.36
C ASP A 127 10.92 1.57 11.98
N ILE A 128 10.68 1.98 13.24
CA ILE A 128 9.51 1.61 14.04
C ILE A 128 8.18 2.08 13.43
N TRP A 129 8.24 2.93 12.39
CA TRP A 129 7.09 3.42 11.63
C TRP A 129 6.83 2.64 10.34
N ASN A 130 7.73 1.73 9.93
CA ASN A 130 7.50 0.85 8.78
C ASN A 130 6.39 -0.17 9.13
N LEU A 131 5.41 -0.32 8.23
CA LEU A 131 4.27 -1.22 8.37
C LEU A 131 4.43 -2.57 7.66
N ASP A 132 5.56 -2.85 7.02
CA ASP A 132 5.80 -4.14 6.36
C ASP A 132 5.59 -5.31 7.33
N GLU A 133 6.22 -5.26 8.50
CA GLU A 133 6.03 -6.27 9.55
C GLU A 133 4.60 -6.30 10.09
N PHE A 134 3.89 -5.17 10.08
CA PHE A 134 2.49 -5.09 10.49
C PHE A 134 1.58 -5.85 9.52
N PHE A 135 1.81 -5.68 8.21
CA PHE A 135 1.07 -6.38 7.16
C PHE A 135 1.39 -7.87 7.13
N VAL A 136 2.66 -8.24 7.31
CA VAL A 136 3.09 -9.65 7.45
C VAL A 136 2.41 -10.30 8.65
N ALA A 137 2.45 -9.65 9.82
CA ALA A 137 1.84 -10.18 11.03
C ALA A 137 0.31 -10.34 10.92
N ALA A 138 -0.38 -9.40 10.26
CA ALA A 138 -1.81 -9.51 10.00
C ALA A 138 -2.15 -10.68 9.07
N SER A 139 -1.35 -10.87 8.01
CA SER A 139 -1.49 -11.99 7.10
C SER A 139 -1.25 -13.33 7.81
N GLU A 140 -0.20 -13.43 8.64
CA GLU A 140 0.12 -14.64 9.40
C GLU A 140 -0.97 -15.01 10.42
N ALA A 141 -1.56 -14.03 11.09
CA ALA A 141 -2.68 -14.24 12.01
C ALA A 141 -4.03 -14.50 11.30
N GLY A 142 -4.10 -14.32 9.97
CA GLY A 142 -5.34 -14.42 9.21
C GLY A 142 -6.37 -13.35 9.59
N ILE A 143 -5.91 -12.10 9.68
CA ILE A 143 -6.69 -10.90 10.00
C ILE A 143 -6.77 -9.99 8.78
N TYR A 144 -7.97 -9.54 8.43
CA TYR A 144 -8.17 -8.48 7.44
C TYR A 144 -7.84 -7.11 8.03
N LEU A 145 -7.37 -6.19 7.19
CA LEU A 145 -7.02 -4.83 7.63
C LEU A 145 -7.95 -3.78 7.02
N ILE A 146 -8.41 -2.85 7.85
CA ILE A 146 -9.16 -1.65 7.45
C ILE A 146 -8.25 -0.45 7.65
N ALA A 147 -7.57 -0.07 6.57
CA ALA A 147 -6.64 1.06 6.58
C ALA A 147 -7.39 2.40 6.68
N ARG A 148 -6.96 3.25 7.62
CA ARG A 148 -7.47 4.61 7.79
C ARG A 148 -6.28 5.57 7.84
N PRO A 149 -5.65 5.92 6.72
CA PRO A 149 -4.39 6.64 6.77
C PRO A 149 -4.51 8.15 7.10
N GLY A 150 -5.73 8.70 7.21
CA GLY A 150 -5.95 10.13 7.38
C GLY A 150 -6.27 10.83 6.06
N PRO A 151 -5.84 12.09 5.85
CA PRO A 151 -4.70 12.77 6.51
C PRO A 151 -4.98 13.29 7.93
N TYR A 152 -6.25 13.50 8.28
CA TYR A 152 -6.68 13.80 9.65
C TYR A 152 -7.28 12.54 10.26
N ILE A 153 -6.74 12.10 11.39
CA ILE A 153 -7.17 10.86 12.06
C ILE A 153 -7.89 11.11 13.38
N ASN A 154 -7.79 12.33 13.93
CA ASN A 154 -8.14 12.60 15.33
C ASN A 154 -7.33 11.70 16.28
N ALA A 155 -7.87 10.52 16.60
CA ALA A 155 -7.22 9.47 17.38
C ALA A 155 -6.58 9.90 18.71
N GLU A 156 -6.95 11.07 19.26
CA GLU A 156 -6.34 11.68 20.44
C GLU A 156 -4.80 11.83 20.28
N THR A 157 -4.37 12.12 19.05
CA THR A 157 -2.98 12.41 18.69
C THR A 157 -2.76 13.92 18.63
N SER A 158 -1.50 14.35 18.68
CA SER A 158 -1.15 15.76 18.54
C SER A 158 -1.71 16.32 17.23
N ALA A 159 -2.49 17.40 17.35
CA ALA A 159 -3.21 18.03 16.23
C ALA A 159 -4.05 17.08 15.36
N GLY A 160 -4.47 15.93 15.91
CA GLY A 160 -5.26 14.93 15.18
C GLY A 160 -4.51 14.23 14.05
N GLY A 161 -3.19 14.13 14.16
CA GLY A 161 -2.27 13.52 13.20
C GLY A 161 -1.75 14.48 12.14
N ILE A 162 -2.12 15.77 12.21
CA ILE A 162 -1.66 16.79 11.27
C ILE A 162 -0.27 17.29 11.71
N PRO A 163 0.75 17.27 10.85
CA PRO A 163 2.06 17.83 11.19
C PRO A 163 1.95 19.32 11.55
N GLY A 164 2.72 19.74 12.55
CA GLY A 164 2.69 21.13 13.04
C GLY A 164 3.01 22.18 11.96
N TRP A 165 3.69 21.80 10.88
CA TRP A 165 3.96 22.69 9.75
C TRP A 165 2.74 22.98 8.88
N VAL A 166 1.78 22.07 8.81
CA VAL A 166 0.51 22.27 8.11
C VAL A 166 -0.36 23.26 8.88
N LEU A 167 -0.22 23.34 10.21
CA LEU A 167 -0.97 24.30 11.02
C LEU A 167 -0.62 25.77 10.74
N ARG A 168 0.45 26.02 9.96
CA ARG A 168 0.91 27.37 9.60
C ARG A 168 0.37 27.86 8.25
N ILE A 169 -0.42 27.07 7.54
CA ILE A 169 -1.05 27.49 6.28
C ILE A 169 -2.16 28.50 6.54
N LYS A 170 -2.54 29.28 5.52
CA LYS A 170 -3.63 30.25 5.61
C LYS A 170 -5.00 29.61 5.39
N GLY A 171 -5.06 28.63 4.50
CA GLY A 171 -6.28 27.88 4.20
C GLY A 171 -6.83 27.10 5.41
N ALA A 172 -8.15 26.92 5.44
CA ALA A 172 -8.78 26.10 6.47
C ALA A 172 -8.40 24.62 6.30
N ILE A 173 -7.91 23.99 7.36
CA ILE A 173 -7.58 22.56 7.40
C ILE A 173 -8.86 21.73 7.23
N ARG A 174 -8.77 20.59 6.53
CA ARG A 174 -9.90 19.71 6.17
C ARG A 174 -10.96 20.39 5.29
N SER A 175 -10.54 21.37 4.50
CA SER A 175 -11.38 22.03 3.49
C SER A 175 -10.79 21.87 2.08
N MET A 176 -11.54 22.29 1.07
CA MET A 176 -11.04 22.38 -0.31
C MET A 176 -10.18 23.64 -0.56
N SER A 177 -9.68 24.31 0.49
CA SER A 177 -8.77 25.44 0.30
C SER A 177 -7.53 24.99 -0.49
N PRO A 178 -7.09 25.74 -1.51
CA PRO A 178 -5.96 25.33 -2.36
C PRO A 178 -4.71 24.98 -1.54
N ASP A 179 -4.38 25.80 -0.54
CA ASP A 179 -3.23 25.59 0.35
C ASP A 179 -3.24 24.21 1.01
N TYR A 180 -4.39 23.76 1.55
CA TYR A 180 -4.51 22.46 2.21
C TYR A 180 -4.63 21.31 1.21
N ALA A 181 -5.46 21.47 0.17
CA ALA A 181 -5.70 20.43 -0.82
C ALA A 181 -4.42 20.05 -1.56
N THR A 182 -3.61 21.03 -1.98
CA THR A 182 -2.34 20.78 -2.68
C THR A 182 -1.36 19.98 -1.81
N ILE A 183 -1.25 20.28 -0.52
CA ILE A 183 -0.38 19.55 0.41
C ILE A 183 -0.81 18.07 0.51
N VAL A 184 -2.09 17.84 0.76
CA VAL A 184 -2.64 16.48 0.87
C VAL A 184 -2.51 15.69 -0.43
N HIS A 185 -2.71 16.35 -1.58
CA HIS A 185 -2.54 15.71 -2.87
C HIS A 185 -1.09 15.32 -3.15
N HIS A 186 -0.12 16.15 -2.76
CA HIS A 186 1.29 15.83 -2.90
C HIS A 186 1.68 14.60 -2.08
N GLN A 187 1.17 14.50 -0.84
CA GLN A 187 1.36 13.34 0.03
C GLN A 187 0.88 12.02 -0.61
N ARG A 188 -0.27 12.03 -1.31
CA ARG A 188 -0.82 10.82 -1.97
C ARG A 188 0.10 10.29 -3.08
N ILE A 189 0.82 11.16 -3.77
CA ILE A 189 1.68 10.78 -4.91
C ILE A 189 3.02 10.23 -4.41
N SER A 190 3.53 10.73 -3.28
CA SER A 190 4.79 10.24 -2.68
C SER A 190 4.67 8.91 -1.93
N SER A 191 3.46 8.40 -1.72
CA SER A 191 3.18 7.16 -0.97
C SER A 191 2.72 5.98 -1.85
N LEU A 192 2.78 6.12 -3.17
CA LEU A 192 2.46 5.11 -4.18
C LEU A 192 3.71 4.79 -5.01
#